data_AF-A0A9D7CB84-F1
#
_entry.id   AF-A0A9D7CB84-F1
#
_cell.length_a   1.000
_cell.length_b   1.000
_cell.length_c   1.000
_cell.angle_alpha   90.00
_cell.angle_beta   90.00
_cell.angle_gamma   90.00
#
_symmetry.space_group_name_H-M   'P 1'
#
loop_
_entity.id
_entity.type
_entity.pdbx_description
1 polymer ?
#
loop_
_entity_poly.entity_id
_entity_poly.type
_entity_poly.pdbx_seq_one_letter_code
_entity_poly.pdbx_strand_id
1 'polypeptide(L)'
;MDHSKHSMGAEIVIPKGALYTKADVEFMQGMIAHHAQAIVMSRMAESNGANPQVLKLSRKIDQSQVPEIVIMQEWLRRHGQFAPDTASWHGMRMDGMLTDDELKAMSEAKGVAFDRLFLVGMIKHHAGALKMVDDLFKSPGAGQEVDANVFANDVVTSQTAEIGIMRRLLSQLP
;
A
#
# COMPACT_ATOMS: atom_id res chain seq x y z
N MET A 1 16.35 3.77 24.58
CA MET A 1 17.22 3.21 23.53
C MET A 1 16.90 3.97 22.26
N ASP A 2 17.96 4.43 21.61
CA ASP A 2 17.99 5.39 20.51
C ASP A 2 17.28 4.85 19.25
N HIS A 3 16.20 5.50 18.82
CA HIS A 3 15.54 5.21 17.56
C HIS A 3 16.22 6.02 16.44
N SER A 4 17.34 5.46 15.99
CA SER A 4 17.82 5.43 14.62
C SER A 4 17.31 6.55 13.70
N LYS A 5 18.10 7.62 13.61
CA LYS A 5 18.10 8.56 12.49
C LYS A 5 18.36 7.81 11.18
N HIS A 6 17.31 7.53 10.41
CA HIS A 6 17.41 7.39 8.96
C HIS A 6 16.61 8.56 8.37
N SER A 7 17.33 9.52 7.82
CA SER A 7 16.77 10.73 7.19
C SER A 7 15.94 10.30 5.97
N MET A 8 14.63 10.30 6.14
CA MET A 8 13.69 10.13 5.03
C MET A 8 13.14 11.51 4.67
N GLY A 9 13.62 12.05 3.55
CA GLY A 9 13.11 13.27 2.94
C GLY A 9 13.45 14.57 3.68
N ALA A 10 13.27 15.69 2.96
CA ALA A 10 13.30 17.02 3.56
C ALA A 10 12.23 17.15 4.67
N GLU A 11 12.45 18.07 5.62
CA GLU A 11 11.47 18.37 6.67
C GLU A 11 10.09 18.67 6.07
N ILE A 12 9.04 18.02 6.59
CA ILE A 12 7.66 18.30 6.18
C ILE A 12 7.26 19.65 6.76
N VAL A 13 7.13 20.64 5.88
CA VAL A 13 6.68 21.99 6.23
C VAL A 13 5.28 22.21 5.67
N ILE A 14 4.33 22.53 6.55
CA ILE A 14 2.95 22.82 6.18
C ILE A 14 2.74 24.34 6.15
N PRO A 15 2.42 24.95 4.98
CA PRO A 15 2.13 26.36 4.89
C PRO A 15 0.93 26.76 5.76
N LYS A 16 0.99 27.96 6.36
CA LYS A 16 -0.13 28.50 7.13
C LYS A 16 -1.38 28.60 6.23
N GLY A 17 -2.50 28.05 6.69
CA GLY A 17 -3.77 28.05 5.96
C GLY A 17 -3.90 26.94 4.91
N ALA A 18 -2.94 26.01 4.83
CA ALA A 18 -3.12 24.80 4.04
C ALA A 18 -4.30 23.97 4.57
N LEU A 19 -5.02 23.31 3.65
CA LEU A 19 -6.10 22.37 3.97
C LEU A 19 -5.60 20.94 4.18
N TYR A 20 -4.29 20.71 4.04
CA TYR A 20 -3.65 19.45 4.33
C TYR A 20 -2.71 19.62 5.53
N THR A 21 -2.48 18.51 6.22
CA THR A 21 -1.69 18.42 7.44
C THR A 21 -0.41 17.61 7.20
N LYS A 22 0.44 17.56 8.22
CA LYS A 22 1.58 16.64 8.23
C LYS A 22 1.14 15.18 8.08
N ALA A 23 0.00 14.80 8.68
CA ALA A 23 -0.53 13.46 8.58
C ALA A 23 -0.95 13.10 7.14
N ASP A 24 -1.49 14.04 6.38
CA ASP A 24 -1.79 13.82 4.95
C ASP A 24 -0.52 13.56 4.14
N VAL A 25 0.55 14.33 4.40
CA VAL A 25 1.85 14.14 3.74
C VAL A 25 2.45 12.78 4.10
N GLU A 26 2.48 12.42 5.38
CA GLU A 26 3.00 11.14 5.87
C GLU A 26 2.18 9.96 5.34
N PHE A 27 0.86 10.10 5.27
CA PHE A 27 -0.03 9.11 4.67
C PHE A 27 0.28 8.88 3.19
N MET A 28 0.38 9.94 2.39
CA MET A 28 0.70 9.82 0.96
C MET A 28 2.07 9.20 0.74
N GLN A 29 3.08 9.59 1.51
CA GLN A 29 4.43 9.02 1.43
C GLN A 29 4.46 7.54 1.82
N GLY A 30 3.81 7.19 2.94
CA GLY A 30 3.73 5.82 3.42
C GLY A 30 2.92 4.92 2.48
N MET A 31 1.81 5.42 1.93
CA MET A 31 0.94 4.65 1.04
C MET A 31 1.61 4.39 -0.32
N ILE A 32 2.51 5.27 -0.80
CA ILE A 32 3.37 4.95 -1.96
C ILE A 32 4.23 3.72 -1.69
N ALA A 33 4.90 3.66 -0.55
CA ALA A 33 5.73 2.51 -0.17
C ALA A 33 4.90 1.23 0.01
N HIS A 34 3.73 1.37 0.64
CA HIS A 34 2.78 0.27 0.82
C HIS A 34 2.31 -0.27 -0.53
N HIS A 35 1.79 0.57 -1.43
CA HIS A 35 1.38 0.20 -2.78
C HIS A 35 2.51 -0.44 -3.60
N ALA A 36 3.73 0.07 -3.47
CA ALA A 36 4.89 -0.50 -4.16
C ALA A 36 5.15 -1.96 -3.76
N GLN A 37 4.96 -2.33 -2.49
CA GLN A 37 5.10 -3.73 -2.05
C GLN A 37 3.96 -4.62 -2.59
N ALA A 38 2.72 -4.12 -2.68
CA ALA A 38 1.62 -4.85 -3.30
C ALA A 38 1.90 -5.18 -4.79
N ILE A 39 2.53 -4.26 -5.52
CA ILE A 39 2.97 -4.48 -6.90
C ILE A 39 4.03 -5.59 -6.96
N VAL A 40 5.02 -5.55 -6.06
CA VAL A 40 6.08 -6.58 -5.96
C VAL A 40 5.47 -7.96 -5.72
N MET A 41 4.55 -8.11 -4.76
CA MET A 41 3.85 -9.37 -4.49
C MET A 41 3.04 -9.83 -5.71
N SER A 42 2.32 -8.90 -6.36
CA SER A 42 1.44 -9.22 -7.50
C SER A 42 2.20 -9.73 -8.71
N ARG A 43 3.40 -9.20 -8.97
CA ARG A 43 4.25 -9.59 -10.11
C ARG A 43 4.91 -10.96 -9.94
N MET A 44 4.93 -11.54 -8.74
CA MET A 44 5.42 -12.91 -8.53
C MET A 44 4.43 -13.96 -9.07
N ALA A 45 3.15 -13.62 -9.23
CA ALA A 45 2.09 -14.61 -9.47
C ALA A 45 2.32 -15.48 -10.72
N GLU A 46 2.72 -14.88 -11.83
CA GLU A 46 2.91 -15.60 -13.09
C GLU A 46 4.08 -16.58 -13.02
N SER A 47 5.25 -16.13 -12.55
CA SER A 47 6.45 -16.97 -12.40
C SER A 47 6.33 -18.04 -11.32
N ASN A 48 5.37 -17.90 -10.41
CA ASN A 48 5.14 -18.83 -9.31
C ASN A 48 3.99 -19.81 -9.60
N GLY A 49 3.42 -19.76 -10.80
CA GLY A 49 2.39 -20.70 -11.23
C GLY A 49 1.08 -20.51 -10.49
N ALA A 50 0.73 -19.26 -10.16
CA ALA A 50 -0.56 -18.94 -9.55
C ALA A 50 -1.71 -19.45 -10.40
N ASN A 51 -2.78 -19.92 -9.75
CA ASN A 51 -3.96 -20.36 -10.49
C ASN A 51 -4.62 -19.20 -11.28
N PRO A 52 -5.46 -19.48 -12.30
CA PRO A 52 -6.01 -18.43 -13.16
C PRO A 52 -6.81 -17.33 -12.42
N GLN A 53 -7.46 -17.65 -11.30
CA GLN A 53 -8.22 -16.66 -10.53
C GLN A 53 -7.30 -15.75 -9.73
N VAL A 54 -6.26 -16.30 -9.09
CA VAL A 54 -5.25 -15.53 -8.36
C VAL A 54 -4.42 -14.68 -9.32
N LEU A 55 -3.99 -15.23 -10.45
CA LEU A 55 -3.28 -14.47 -11.49
C LEU A 55 -4.11 -13.31 -12.05
N LYS A 56 -5.42 -13.51 -12.24
CA LYS A 56 -6.32 -12.43 -12.67
C LYS A 56 -6.41 -11.32 -11.62
N LEU A 57 -6.52 -11.69 -10.34
CA LEU A 57 -6.56 -10.72 -9.24
C LEU A 57 -5.24 -9.96 -9.12
N SER A 58 -4.09 -10.65 -9.15
CA SER A 58 -2.78 -10.01 -9.01
C SER A 58 -2.52 -9.00 -10.13
N ARG A 59 -2.88 -9.33 -11.38
CA ARG A 59 -2.80 -8.39 -12.51
C ARG A 59 -3.69 -7.17 -12.30
N LYS A 60 -4.89 -7.35 -11.75
CA LYS A 60 -5.79 -6.23 -11.45
C LYS A 60 -5.17 -5.30 -10.40
N ILE A 61 -4.61 -5.86 -9.33
CA ILE A 61 -3.96 -5.11 -8.24
C ILE A 61 -2.75 -4.33 -8.79
N ASP A 62 -1.86 -4.97 -9.56
CA ASP A 62 -0.72 -4.26 -10.19
C ASP A 62 -1.21 -3.09 -11.06
N GLN A 63 -2.23 -3.31 -11.89
CA GLN A 63 -2.77 -2.30 -12.79
C GLN A 63 -3.49 -1.13 -12.09
N SER A 64 -4.11 -1.34 -10.93
CA SER A 64 -4.75 -0.27 -10.16
C SER A 64 -3.77 0.50 -9.28
N GLN A 65 -2.79 -0.18 -8.68
CA GLN A 65 -1.88 0.42 -7.70
C GLN A 65 -0.83 1.34 -8.37
N VAL A 66 -0.42 1.04 -9.61
CA VAL A 66 0.53 1.89 -10.37
C VAL A 66 0.02 3.33 -10.56
N PRO A 67 -1.19 3.58 -11.13
CA PRO A 67 -1.70 4.93 -11.28
C PRO A 67 -1.99 5.62 -9.94
N GLU A 68 -2.40 4.88 -8.91
CA GLU A 68 -2.58 5.43 -7.55
C GLU A 68 -1.26 5.97 -6.97
N ILE A 69 -0.11 5.30 -7.20
CA ILE A 69 1.21 5.84 -6.84
C ILE A 69 1.49 7.16 -7.54
N VAL A 70 1.14 7.28 -8.83
CA VAL A 70 1.34 8.53 -9.59
C VAL A 70 0.53 9.66 -8.99
N ILE A 71 -0.75 9.43 -8.66
CA ILE A 71 -1.63 10.42 -8.02
C ILE A 71 -1.00 10.93 -6.72
N MET A 72 -0.55 10.03 -5.84
CA MET A 72 0.09 10.41 -4.57
C MET A 72 1.39 11.20 -4.79
N GLN A 73 2.23 10.77 -5.73
CA GLN A 73 3.47 11.49 -6.04
C GLN A 73 3.21 12.89 -6.60
N GLU A 74 2.22 13.05 -7.47
CA GLU A 74 1.82 14.34 -8.03
C GLU A 74 1.23 15.26 -6.97
N TRP A 75 0.40 14.73 -6.07
CA TRP A 75 -0.10 15.45 -4.90
C TRP A 75 1.06 15.98 -4.05
N LEU A 76 2.02 15.11 -3.69
CA LEU A 76 3.20 15.50 -2.91
C LEU A 76 4.02 16.59 -3.62
N ARG A 77 4.31 16.42 -4.91
CA ARG A 77 5.09 17.40 -5.70
C ARG A 77 4.37 18.75 -5.81
N ARG A 78 3.05 18.78 -6.04
CA ARG A 78 2.26 20.03 -6.09
C ARG A 78 2.32 20.80 -4.78
N HIS A 79 2.42 20.09 -3.65
CA HIS A 79 2.54 20.69 -2.33
C HIS A 79 3.98 20.94 -1.87
N GLY A 80 4.96 20.78 -2.77
CA GLY A 80 6.38 21.00 -2.47
C GLY A 80 6.96 19.98 -1.49
N GLN A 81 6.30 18.83 -1.33
CA GLN A 81 6.72 17.77 -0.42
C GLN A 81 7.57 16.73 -1.14
N PHE A 82 8.40 16.02 -0.36
CA PHE A 82 9.14 14.88 -0.88
C PHE A 82 8.19 13.78 -1.34
N ALA A 83 8.39 13.29 -2.57
CA ALA A 83 7.65 12.19 -3.17
C ALA A 83 8.55 10.94 -3.29
N PRO A 84 8.34 9.90 -2.47
CA PRO A 84 9.11 8.66 -2.55
C PRO A 84 8.93 7.96 -3.91
N ASP A 85 9.94 7.22 -4.34
CA ASP A 85 9.84 6.32 -5.48
C ASP A 85 9.30 4.94 -5.08
N THR A 86 9.18 4.04 -6.06
CA THR A 86 8.72 2.67 -5.83
C THR A 86 9.76 1.75 -5.20
N ALA A 87 10.99 2.20 -4.92
CA ALA A 87 11.96 1.44 -4.13
C ALA A 87 11.82 1.72 -2.61
N SER A 88 11.02 2.73 -2.24
CA SER A 88 10.80 3.14 -0.85
C SER A 88 10.29 2.03 0.08
N TRP A 89 9.59 1.00 -0.45
CA TRP A 89 9.13 -0.13 0.35
C TRP A 89 10.27 -0.90 1.04
N HIS A 90 11.51 -0.81 0.56
CA HIS A 90 12.67 -1.42 1.23
C HIS A 90 13.06 -0.71 2.55
N GLY A 91 12.86 0.61 2.64
CA GLY A 91 13.27 1.42 3.78
C GLY A 91 12.12 1.85 4.69
N MET A 92 10.89 1.89 4.16
CA MET A 92 9.69 2.23 4.91
C MET A 92 8.98 0.95 5.39
N ARG A 93 8.50 0.97 6.63
CA ARG A 93 7.70 -0.11 7.21
C ARG A 93 6.43 0.50 7.78
N MET A 94 5.30 0.01 7.31
CA MET A 94 3.97 0.41 7.74
C MET A 94 3.16 -0.82 8.15
N ASP A 95 2.04 -0.60 8.83
CA ASP A 95 1.12 -1.67 9.19
C ASP A 95 0.68 -2.46 7.95
N GLY A 96 0.61 -3.78 8.08
CA GLY A 96 0.20 -4.70 7.01
C GLY A 96 1.29 -5.10 6.02
N MET A 97 2.38 -4.34 5.89
CA MET A 97 3.49 -4.71 5.01
C MET A 97 4.07 -6.09 5.39
N LEU A 98 4.42 -6.86 4.36
CA LEU A 98 5.14 -8.12 4.53
C LEU A 98 6.59 -7.84 4.92
N THR A 99 7.08 -8.66 5.82
CA THR A 99 8.50 -8.75 6.16
C THR A 99 9.30 -9.37 5.02
N ASP A 100 10.62 -9.18 5.05
CA ASP A 100 11.51 -9.75 4.04
C ASP A 100 11.43 -11.30 4.03
N ASP A 101 11.27 -11.93 5.20
CA ASP A 101 11.07 -13.38 5.33
C ASP A 101 9.73 -13.85 4.73
N GLU A 102 8.65 -13.10 4.95
CA GLU A 102 7.34 -13.40 4.33
C GLU A 102 7.39 -13.26 2.80
N LEU A 103 8.05 -12.21 2.29
CA LEU A 103 8.27 -12.03 0.85
C LEU A 103 9.14 -13.13 0.26
N LYS A 104 10.21 -13.52 0.96
CA LYS A 104 11.07 -14.62 0.55
C LYS A 104 10.28 -15.93 0.47
N ALA A 105 9.52 -16.27 1.50
CA ALA A 105 8.69 -17.47 1.52
C ALA A 105 7.67 -17.47 0.37
N MET A 106 7.03 -16.32 0.10
CA MET A 106 6.12 -16.17 -1.05
C MET A 106 6.85 -16.39 -2.38
N SER A 107 8.03 -15.81 -2.56
CA SER A 107 8.82 -15.93 -3.79
C SER A 107 9.29 -17.36 -4.09
N GLU A 108 9.48 -18.18 -3.06
CA GLU A 108 9.95 -19.57 -3.17
C GLU A 108 8.79 -20.56 -3.35
N ALA A 109 7.58 -20.20 -2.91
CA ALA A 109 6.40 -21.04 -3.04
C ALA A 109 5.92 -21.15 -4.49
N LYS A 110 5.27 -22.27 -4.84
CA LYS A 110 4.73 -22.54 -6.18
C LYS A 110 3.29 -23.03 -6.12
N GLY A 111 2.52 -22.77 -7.17
CA GLY A 111 1.15 -23.27 -7.32
C GLY A 111 0.26 -22.88 -6.14
N VAL A 112 -0.49 -23.85 -5.61
CA VAL A 112 -1.43 -23.62 -4.49
C VAL A 112 -0.75 -23.06 -3.25
N ALA A 113 0.52 -23.42 -2.99
CA ALA A 113 1.25 -22.84 -1.85
C ALA A 113 1.52 -21.35 -2.05
N PHE A 114 1.88 -20.94 -3.29
CA PHE A 114 1.99 -19.53 -3.64
C PHE A 114 0.64 -18.83 -3.51
N ASP A 115 -0.42 -19.41 -4.07
CA ASP A 115 -1.78 -18.83 -4.02
C ASP A 115 -2.21 -18.54 -2.57
N ARG A 116 -1.96 -19.49 -1.65
CA ARG A 116 -2.28 -19.34 -0.23
C ARG A 116 -1.47 -18.20 0.41
N LEU A 117 -0.16 -18.16 0.20
CA LEU A 117 0.69 -17.11 0.75
C LEU A 117 0.36 -15.73 0.17
N PHE A 118 0.11 -15.64 -1.13
CA PHE A 118 -0.30 -14.41 -1.80
C PHE A 118 -1.62 -13.88 -1.22
N LEU A 119 -2.66 -14.72 -1.13
CA LEU A 119 -3.97 -14.29 -0.63
C LEU A 119 -3.91 -13.89 0.85
N VAL A 120 -3.24 -14.67 1.70
CA VAL A 120 -3.08 -14.34 3.13
C VAL A 120 -2.28 -13.05 3.30
N GLY A 121 -1.15 -12.95 2.59
CA GLY A 121 -0.27 -11.78 2.64
C GLY A 121 -0.98 -10.53 2.13
N MET A 122 -1.67 -10.60 1.00
CA MET A 122 -2.36 -9.45 0.40
C MET A 122 -3.60 -9.04 1.22
N ILE A 123 -4.29 -9.97 1.90
CA ILE A 123 -5.33 -9.61 2.89
C ILE A 123 -4.73 -8.83 4.07
N LYS A 124 -3.60 -9.30 4.63
CA LYS A 124 -2.89 -8.61 5.71
C LYS A 124 -2.45 -7.21 5.26
N HIS A 125 -1.88 -7.12 4.06
CA HIS A 125 -1.43 -5.89 3.44
C HIS A 125 -2.58 -4.89 3.27
N HIS A 126 -3.68 -5.29 2.62
CA HIS A 126 -4.84 -4.42 2.45
C HIS A 126 -5.48 -3.99 3.78
N ALA A 127 -5.51 -4.86 4.79
CA ALA A 127 -5.97 -4.48 6.12
C ALA A 127 -5.08 -3.40 6.77
N GLY A 128 -3.77 -3.42 6.50
CA GLY A 128 -2.83 -2.36 6.85
C GLY A 128 -3.18 -1.02 6.20
N ALA A 129 -3.44 -1.01 4.89
CA ALA A 129 -3.87 0.19 4.18
C ALA A 129 -5.17 0.79 4.77
N LEU A 130 -6.16 -0.05 5.12
CA LEU A 130 -7.38 0.42 5.77
C LEU A 130 -7.11 1.06 7.14
N LYS A 131 -6.18 0.48 7.91
CA LYS A 131 -5.75 1.07 9.19
C LYS A 131 -5.03 2.41 8.99
N MET A 132 -4.19 2.54 7.97
CA MET A 132 -3.53 3.81 7.65
C MET A 132 -4.54 4.91 7.32
N VAL A 133 -5.62 4.59 6.61
CA VAL A 133 -6.72 5.54 6.34
C VAL A 133 -7.48 5.90 7.62
N ASP A 134 -7.76 4.94 8.49
CA ASP A 134 -8.40 5.19 9.79
C ASP A 134 -7.54 6.09 10.69
N ASP A 135 -6.23 5.86 10.74
CA ASP A 135 -5.27 6.70 11.48
C ASP A 135 -5.17 8.12 10.89
N LEU A 136 -5.24 8.25 9.56
CA LEU A 136 -5.32 9.55 8.88
C LEU A 136 -6.55 10.32 9.38
N PHE A 137 -7.74 9.75 9.30
CA PHE A 137 -8.97 10.45 9.69
C PHE A 137 -9.12 10.71 11.19
N LYS A 138 -8.36 10.00 12.04
CA LYS A 138 -8.25 10.32 13.48
C LYS A 138 -7.34 11.51 13.76
N SER A 139 -6.49 11.90 12.81
CA SER A 139 -5.56 13.01 12.98
C SER A 139 -6.29 14.36 12.84
N PRO A 140 -6.15 15.29 13.81
CA PRO A 140 -6.87 16.57 13.78
C PRO A 140 -6.58 17.38 12.51
N GLY A 141 -7.64 17.70 11.77
CA GLY A 141 -7.58 18.51 10.55
C GLY A 141 -7.10 17.76 9.30
N ALA A 142 -6.74 16.48 9.41
CA ALA A 142 -6.33 15.69 8.26
C ALA A 142 -7.53 15.31 7.37
N GLY A 143 -7.26 15.03 6.09
CA GLY A 143 -8.27 14.64 5.12
C GLY A 143 -9.29 15.73 4.80
N GLN A 144 -8.97 17.01 5.03
CA GLN A 144 -9.84 18.15 4.67
C GLN A 144 -9.61 18.63 3.23
N GLU A 145 -8.40 18.48 2.71
CA GLU A 145 -8.08 18.73 1.32
C GLU A 145 -8.80 17.68 0.44
N VAL A 146 -9.40 18.13 -0.67
CA VAL A 146 -10.34 17.32 -1.46
C VAL A 146 -9.62 16.14 -2.11
N ASP A 147 -8.45 16.35 -2.72
CA ASP A 147 -7.73 15.28 -3.41
C ASP A 147 -7.28 14.21 -2.39
N ALA A 148 -6.79 14.61 -1.22
CA ALA A 148 -6.41 13.69 -0.14
C ALA A 148 -7.61 12.91 0.41
N ASN A 149 -8.74 13.58 0.63
CA ASN A 149 -9.96 12.94 1.11
C ASN A 149 -10.51 11.92 0.11
N VAL A 150 -10.60 12.29 -1.17
CA VAL A 150 -11.09 11.41 -2.23
C VAL A 150 -10.21 10.17 -2.34
N PHE A 151 -8.89 10.35 -2.41
CA PHE A 151 -7.95 9.23 -2.51
C PHE A 151 -8.07 8.28 -1.31
N ALA A 152 -8.15 8.79 -0.08
CA ALA A 152 -8.30 7.96 1.12
C ALA A 152 -9.61 7.14 1.11
N ASN A 153 -10.72 7.72 0.65
CA ASN A 153 -11.99 7.01 0.52
C ASN A 153 -11.99 5.98 -0.61
N ASP A 154 -11.30 6.26 -1.71
CA ASP A 154 -11.12 5.31 -2.81
C ASP A 154 -10.31 4.09 -2.35
N VAL A 155 -9.24 4.29 -1.57
CA VAL A 155 -8.47 3.20 -0.93
C VAL A 155 -9.39 2.35 -0.05
N VAL A 156 -10.24 2.95 0.78
CA VAL A 156 -11.18 2.17 1.63
C VAL A 156 -12.11 1.32 0.77
N THR A 157 -12.66 1.90 -0.30
CA THR A 157 -13.63 1.25 -1.17
C THR A 157 -12.99 0.10 -1.94
N SER A 158 -11.85 0.33 -2.61
CA SER A 158 -11.16 -0.66 -3.44
C SER A 158 -10.59 -1.80 -2.60
N GLN A 159 -9.83 -1.47 -1.54
CA GLN A 159 -9.15 -2.47 -0.72
C GLN A 159 -10.14 -3.35 0.06
N THR A 160 -11.27 -2.80 0.51
CA THR A 160 -12.35 -3.59 1.15
C THR A 160 -12.95 -4.60 0.18
N ALA A 161 -13.25 -4.18 -1.06
CA ALA A 161 -13.79 -5.07 -2.08
C ALA A 161 -12.79 -6.18 -2.44
N GLU A 162 -11.51 -5.85 -2.55
CA GLU A 162 -10.43 -6.81 -2.86
C GLU A 162 -10.20 -7.81 -1.73
N ILE A 163 -10.24 -7.38 -0.46
CA ILE A 163 -10.25 -8.31 0.69
C ILE A 163 -11.40 -9.32 0.58
N GLY A 164 -12.60 -8.85 0.20
CA GLY A 164 -13.76 -9.72 -0.02
C GLY A 164 -13.52 -10.76 -1.12
N ILE A 165 -12.88 -10.38 -2.24
CA ILE A 165 -12.50 -11.29 -3.31
C ILE A 165 -11.45 -12.30 -2.81
N MET A 166 -10.39 -11.83 -2.16
CA MET A 166 -9.30 -12.67 -1.67
C MET A 166 -9.78 -13.72 -0.67
N ARG A 167 -10.66 -13.34 0.27
CA ARG A 167 -11.25 -14.28 1.24
C ARG A 167 -12.05 -15.39 0.55
N ARG A 168 -12.81 -15.05 -0.50
CA ARG A 168 -13.55 -16.06 -1.28
C ARG A 168 -12.59 -17.00 -2.01
N LEU A 169 -11.58 -16.48 -2.68
CA LEU A 169 -10.57 -17.30 -3.36
C LEU A 169 -9.83 -18.20 -2.36
N LEU A 170 -9.47 -17.66 -1.19
CA LEU A 170 -8.77 -18.41 -0.15
C LEU A 170 -9.60 -19.58 0.39
N SER A 171 -10.92 -19.40 0.55
CA SER A 171 -11.82 -20.49 0.96
C SER A 171 -12.05 -21.57 -0.11
N GLN A 172 -11.67 -21.29 -1.35
CA GLN A 172 -11.83 -22.20 -2.49
C GLN A 172 -10.55 -22.94 -2.85
N LEU A 173 -9.41 -22.58 -2.24
CA LEU A 173 -8.16 -23.33 -2.44
C LEU A 173 -8.31 -24.76 -1.89
N PRO A 174 -7.71 -25.76 -2.56
CA PRO A 174 -7.72 -27.14 -2.10
C PRO A 174 -6.89 -27.36 -0.82
#